data_AF-A0A966ZEE9-F1
#
_entry.id   AF-A0A966ZEE9-F1
#
_cell.length_a   1.000
_cell.length_b   1.000
_cell.length_c   1.000
_cell.angle_alpha   90.00
_cell.angle_beta   90.00
_cell.angle_gamma   90.00
#
_symmetry.space_group_name_H-M   'P 1'
#
loop_
_entity.id
_entity.type
_entity.pdbx_description
1 polymer ?
#
loop_
_entity_poly.entity_id
_entity_poly.type
_entity_poly.pdbx_seq_one_letter_code
_entity_poly.pdbx_strand_id
1 'polypeptide(L)'
;MNNLPCGSLLVDTAAVYPLEPALIAAGWSFFSVAGSIRARGFGLQRQSRFETVLSHLVRTTQKRGCNCLQIDAITSWNFFGIPCAEVSGHLRQLQKGNVAALESTL
;
A
#
# COMPACT_ATOMS: atom_id res chain seq x y z
N MET A 1 9.80 27.48 -24.62
CA MET A 1 8.62 27.16 -23.79
C MET A 1 8.12 25.81 -24.24
N ASN A 2 8.08 24.83 -23.33
CA ASN A 2 7.21 23.64 -23.29
C ASN A 2 7.81 22.67 -22.26
N ASN A 3 7.50 22.92 -20.98
CA ASN A 3 7.80 22.01 -19.88
C ASN A 3 6.71 20.93 -19.85
N LEU A 4 7.05 19.72 -20.31
CA LEU A 4 6.30 18.52 -19.97
C LEU A 4 6.85 17.99 -18.64
N PRO A 5 6.03 17.74 -17.61
CA PRO A 5 6.48 17.02 -16.43
C PRO A 5 6.61 15.52 -16.80
N CYS A 6 7.83 15.09 -17.08
CA CYS A 6 8.17 13.68 -17.21
C CYS A 6 8.07 12.98 -15.83
N GLY A 7 7.25 11.94 -15.78
CA GLY A 7 7.33 10.89 -14.75
C GLY A 7 6.49 11.10 -13.50
N SER A 8 5.17 11.19 -13.65
CA SER A 8 4.29 10.50 -12.69
C SER A 8 4.22 9.05 -13.15
N LEU A 9 5.01 8.17 -12.52
CA LEU A 9 4.73 6.73 -12.56
C LEU A 9 3.43 6.56 -11.76
N LEU A 10 2.29 6.82 -12.41
CA LEU A 10 1.03 6.32 -11.93
C LEU A 10 1.21 4.81 -11.95
N VAL A 11 1.24 4.20 -10.77
CA VAL A 11 0.88 2.79 -10.68
C VAL A 11 -0.53 2.75 -11.25
N ASP A 12 -0.60 2.33 -12.50
CA ASP A 12 -1.80 2.34 -13.31
C ASP A 12 -2.82 1.45 -12.62
N THR A 13 -3.74 2.07 -11.88
CA THR A 13 -4.85 1.40 -11.21
C THR A 13 -5.80 0.75 -12.21
N ALA A 14 -5.63 0.97 -13.52
CA ALA A 14 -6.39 0.31 -14.59
C ALA A 14 -5.78 -1.02 -15.05
N ALA A 15 -4.55 -1.37 -14.65
CA ALA A 15 -3.91 -2.65 -15.01
C ALA A 15 -3.97 -3.69 -13.88
N VAL A 16 -4.91 -3.54 -12.94
CA VAL A 16 -5.36 -4.66 -12.12
C VAL A 16 -6.13 -5.61 -13.06
N TYR A 17 -5.38 -6.46 -13.77
CA TYR A 17 -5.89 -7.79 -14.18
C TYR A 17 -6.71 -8.35 -13.03
N PRO A 18 -7.77 -9.15 -13.26
CA PRO A 18 -8.71 -9.57 -12.22
C PRO A 18 -8.08 -10.60 -11.28
N LEU A 19 -7.02 -10.19 -10.59
CA LEU A 19 -6.26 -10.88 -9.60
C LEU A 19 -7.16 -11.12 -8.40
N GLU A 20 -7.92 -10.11 -7.97
CA GLU A 20 -8.90 -10.30 -6.89
C GLU A 20 -9.96 -11.35 -7.27
N PRO A 21 -10.67 -11.25 -8.41
CA PRO A 21 -11.57 -12.32 -8.85
C PRO A 21 -10.91 -13.70 -9.00
N ALA A 22 -9.68 -13.77 -9.52
CA ALA A 22 -8.94 -15.02 -9.69
C ALA A 22 -8.51 -15.64 -8.35
N LEU A 23 -8.09 -14.82 -7.37
CA LEU A 23 -7.77 -15.30 -6.02
C LEU A 23 -9.03 -15.74 -5.27
N ILE A 24 -10.13 -15.00 -5.40
CA ILE A 24 -11.43 -15.41 -4.83
C ILE A 24 -11.86 -16.75 -5.44
N ALA A 25 -11.76 -16.90 -6.78
CA ALA A 25 -12.05 -18.16 -7.46
C ALA A 25 -11.11 -19.30 -7.04
N ALA A 26 -9.87 -18.99 -6.65
CA ALA A 26 -8.91 -19.94 -6.08
C ALA A 26 -9.09 -20.19 -4.57
N GLY A 27 -10.17 -19.70 -3.96
CA GLY A 27 -10.53 -19.95 -2.56
C GLY A 27 -9.78 -19.10 -1.54
N TRP A 28 -9.30 -17.93 -1.94
CA TRP A 28 -8.66 -16.97 -1.03
C TRP A 28 -9.68 -15.98 -0.48
N SER A 29 -9.58 -15.72 0.82
CA SER A 29 -10.38 -14.72 1.54
C SER A 29 -9.52 -13.49 1.85
N PHE A 30 -10.11 -12.32 1.64
CA PHE A 30 -9.50 -11.02 1.88
C PHE A 30 -10.10 -10.41 3.13
N PHE A 31 -9.28 -10.21 4.17
CA PHE A 31 -9.69 -9.50 5.37
C PHE A 31 -9.03 -8.13 5.39
N SER A 32 -9.84 -7.07 5.50
CA SER A 32 -9.35 -5.71 5.66
C SER A 32 -9.20 -5.41 7.14
N VAL A 33 -8.00 -5.07 7.59
CA VAL A 33 -7.78 -4.62 8.96
C VAL A 33 -8.17 -3.16 9.05
N ALA A 34 -9.12 -2.83 9.93
CA ALA A 34 -9.58 -1.46 10.10
C ALA A 34 -8.43 -0.52 10.54
N GLY A 35 -8.33 0.63 9.88
CA GLY A 35 -7.31 1.65 10.11
C GLY A 35 -6.41 1.84 8.90
N SER A 36 -6.47 3.03 8.29
CA SER A 36 -5.52 3.41 7.24
C SER A 36 -4.12 3.58 7.84
N ILE A 37 -3.12 3.04 7.16
CA ILE A 37 -1.73 3.32 7.48
C ILE A 37 -1.22 4.43 6.58
N ARG A 38 -0.43 5.34 7.16
CA ARG A 38 0.21 6.43 6.44
C ARG A 38 1.68 6.46 6.83
N ALA A 39 2.55 6.50 5.82
CA ALA A 39 3.98 6.66 6.01
C ALA A 39 4.43 7.92 5.28
N ARG A 40 5.23 8.74 5.96
CA ARG A 40 5.81 9.96 5.41
C ARG A 40 7.32 9.87 5.40
N GLY A 41 7.92 10.39 4.34
CA GLY A 41 9.36 10.42 4.15
C GLY A 41 9.81 11.76 3.58
N PHE A 42 10.98 12.17 4.01
CA PHE A 42 11.61 13.44 3.65
C PHE A 42 12.90 13.13 2.89
N GLY A 43 13.25 13.92 1.89
CA GLY A 43 14.53 13.76 1.22
C GLY A 43 14.62 14.45 -0.13
N LEU A 44 15.79 15.02 -0.43
CA LEU A 44 16.03 15.77 -1.67
C LEU A 44 15.95 14.88 -2.92
N GLN A 45 16.41 13.64 -2.82
CA GLN A 45 16.29 12.66 -3.90
C GLN A 45 14.93 11.95 -3.87
N ARG A 46 14.26 11.90 -5.02
CA ARG A 46 12.92 11.31 -5.14
C ARG A 46 12.93 9.82 -4.83
N GLN A 47 13.86 9.08 -5.43
CA GLN A 47 13.90 7.62 -5.34
C GLN A 47 14.19 7.12 -3.92
N SER A 48 15.20 7.67 -3.26
CA SER A 48 15.53 7.31 -1.87
C SER A 48 14.42 7.68 -0.88
N ARG A 49 13.69 8.78 -1.13
CA ARG A 49 12.51 9.15 -0.35
C ARG A 49 11.41 8.11 -0.47
N PHE A 50 11.11 7.68 -1.69
CA PHE A 50 10.11 6.66 -1.96
C PHE A 50 10.48 5.30 -1.33
N GLU A 51 11.72 4.88 -1.49
CA GLU A 51 12.24 3.64 -0.88
C GLU A 51 12.15 3.68 0.64
N THR A 52 12.45 4.83 1.26
CA THR A 52 12.32 5.02 2.71
C THR A 52 10.87 4.89 3.16
N VAL A 53 9.95 5.54 2.46
CA VAL A 53 8.51 5.47 2.77
C VAL A 53 7.98 4.05 2.61
N LEU A 54 8.31 3.39 1.50
CA LEU A 54 7.90 2.00 1.24
C LEU A 54 8.49 1.04 2.27
N SER A 55 9.78 1.17 2.58
CA SER A 55 10.42 0.34 3.61
C SER A 55 9.78 0.52 4.98
N HIS A 56 9.41 1.75 5.33
CA HIS A 56 8.68 2.04 6.56
C HIS A 56 7.29 1.40 6.57
N LEU A 57 6.58 1.48 5.44
CA LEU A 57 5.25 0.90 5.26
C LEU A 57 5.31 -0.63 5.38
N VAL A 58 6.27 -1.29 4.72
CA VAL A 58 6.50 -2.75 4.80
C VAL A 58 6.89 -3.19 6.20
N ARG A 59 7.75 -2.45 6.92
CA ARG A 59 8.05 -2.76 8.32
C ARG A 59 6.80 -2.62 9.20
N THR A 60 5.93 -1.66 8.89
CA THR A 60 4.67 -1.46 9.61
C THR A 60 3.70 -2.61 9.34
N THR A 61 3.63 -3.10 8.09
CA THR A 61 2.77 -4.25 7.73
C THR A 61 3.23 -5.53 8.42
N GLN A 62 4.55 -5.79 8.42
CA GLN A 62 5.17 -6.92 9.11
C GLN A 62 4.92 -6.89 10.62
N LYS A 63 5.09 -5.72 11.26
CA LYS A 63 4.80 -5.56 12.70
C LYS A 63 3.34 -5.83 13.07
N ARG A 64 2.41 -5.58 12.15
CA ARG A 64 0.98 -5.83 12.34
C ARG A 64 0.53 -7.22 11.87
N GLY A 65 1.46 -8.08 11.44
CA GLY A 65 1.15 -9.44 10.98
C GLY A 65 0.32 -9.48 9.68
N CYS A 66 0.29 -8.40 8.92
CA CYS A 66 -0.49 -8.30 7.67
C CYS A 66 0.39 -8.65 6.47
N ASN A 67 -0.07 -9.60 5.65
CA ASN A 67 0.66 -10.08 4.47
C ASN A 67 0.48 -9.19 3.24
N CYS A 68 -0.63 -8.44 3.17
CA CYS A 68 -0.98 -7.64 2.01
C CYS A 68 -1.14 -6.17 2.40
N LEU A 69 -0.76 -5.32 1.46
CA LEU A 69 -0.79 -3.88 1.60
C LEU A 69 -1.35 -3.29 0.31
N GLN A 70 -2.52 -2.70 0.41
CA GLN A 70 -3.07 -1.91 -0.67
C GLN A 70 -2.60 -0.47 -0.49
N ILE A 71 -2.02 0.10 -1.54
CA ILE A 71 -1.67 1.51 -1.56
C ILE A 71 -2.83 2.26 -2.22
N ASP A 72 -3.40 3.23 -1.50
CA ASP A 72 -4.54 4.02 -1.99
C ASP A 72 -4.06 5.28 -2.71
N ALA A 73 -3.06 5.95 -2.14
CA ALA A 73 -2.55 7.19 -2.70
C ALA A 73 -1.07 7.39 -2.38
N ILE A 74 -0.43 8.06 -3.31
CA ILE A 74 0.93 8.54 -3.21
C ILE A 74 0.87 10.04 -3.45
N THR A 75 1.22 10.82 -2.43
CA THR A 75 1.28 12.28 -2.54
C THR A 75 2.72 12.75 -2.35
N SER A 76 3.13 13.75 -3.11
CA SER A 76 4.43 14.39 -2.96
C SER A 76 4.23 15.90 -2.93
N TRP A 77 4.81 16.55 -1.93
CA TRP A 77 4.73 18.01 -1.76
C TRP A 77 6.04 18.55 -1.22
N ASN A 78 6.15 19.88 -1.13
CA ASN A 78 7.29 20.56 -0.54
C ASN A 78 6.85 21.20 0.78
N PHE A 79 7.48 20.85 1.90
CA PHE A 79 7.20 21.42 3.22
C PHE A 79 8.39 22.28 3.65
N PHE A 80 8.22 23.61 3.75
CA PHE A 80 9.30 24.54 4.09
C PHE A 80 10.58 24.38 3.22
N GLY A 81 10.41 24.15 1.91
CA GLY A 81 11.54 23.93 1.00
C GLY A 81 12.10 22.49 1.01
N ILE A 82 11.59 21.61 1.87
CA ILE A 82 12.01 20.21 1.99
C ILE A 82 11.05 19.32 1.19
N PRO A 83 11.55 18.57 0.20
CA PRO A 83 10.71 17.64 -0.55
C PRO A 83 10.23 16.48 0.32
N CYS A 84 8.92 16.27 0.32
CA CYS A 84 8.19 15.27 1.10
C CYS A 84 7.47 14.29 0.19
N ALA A 85 7.24 13.08 0.69
CA ALA A 85 6.30 12.13 0.11
C ALA A 85 5.51 11.43 1.22
N GLU A 86 4.26 11.16 0.94
CA GLU A 86 3.38 10.34 1.77
C GLU A 86 2.78 9.23 0.93
N VAL A 87 2.70 8.07 1.54
CA VAL A 87 1.99 6.93 1.00
C VAL A 87 0.94 6.53 2.02
N SER A 88 -0.31 6.54 1.59
CA SER A 88 -1.45 6.06 2.37
C SER A 88 -1.94 4.73 1.79
N GLY A 89 -2.36 3.85 2.67
CA GLY A 89 -2.83 2.53 2.28
C GLY A 89 -3.67 1.85 3.34
N HIS A 90 -4.27 0.74 2.92
CA HIS A 90 -4.99 -0.18 3.78
C HIS A 90 -4.24 -1.50 3.93
N LEU A 91 -4.20 -1.99 5.16
CA LEU A 91 -3.65 -3.30 5.46
C LEU A 91 -4.69 -4.37 5.16
N ARG A 92 -4.28 -5.37 4.38
CA ARG A 92 -5.10 -6.53 4.07
C ARG A 92 -4.38 -7.80 4.51
N GLN A 93 -5.15 -8.81 4.86
CA GLN A 93 -4.65 -10.14 5.09
C GLN A 93 -5.24 -11.07 4.04
N LEU A 94 -4.35 -11.78 3.35
CA LEU A 94 -4.70 -12.86 2.43
C LEU A 94 -4.62 -14.16 3.22
N GLN A 95 -5.74 -14.87 3.32
CA GLN A 95 -5.80 -16.20 3.89
C GLN A 95 -6.34 -17.16 2.83
N LYS A 96 -5.69 -18.32 2.69
CA LYS A 96 -6.14 -19.38 1.80
C LYS A 96 -7.06 -20.31 2.58
N GLY A 97 -8.32 -20.41 2.16
CA GLY A 97 -9.34 -21.21 2.83
C GLY A 97 -10.31 -20.37 3.67
N ASN A 98 -11.54 -20.90 3.79
CA ASN A 98 -12.62 -20.29 4.55
C ASN A 98 -12.39 -20.52 6.05
N VAL A 99 -11.64 -19.64 6.71
CA VAL A 99 -11.56 -19.61 8.18
C VAL A 99 -12.14 -18.30 8.69
N ALA A 100 -13.44 -18.14 8.46
CA ALA A 100 -14.31 -17.38 9.34
C ALA A 100 -15.31 -18.35 10.01
N ALA A 101 -14.80 -19.43 10.57
CA ALA A 101 -15.53 -20.29 11.49
C ALA A 101 -14.50 -21.05 12.34
N LEU A 102 -14.79 -21.17 13.64
CA LEU A 102 -13.97 -21.74 14.72
C LEU A 102 -13.06 -20.75 15.44
N GLU A 103 -13.68 -19.89 16.25
CA GLU A 103 -13.38 -19.74 17.69
C GLU A 103 -14.61 -19.09 18.34
N SER A 104 -15.75 -19.79 18.26
CA SER A 104 -16.91 -19.56 19.13
C SER A 104 -17.24 -20.86 19.86
N THR A 105 -16.26 -21.47 20.50
CA THR A 105 -16.48 -22.46 21.56
C THR A 105 -15.21 -22.57 22.41
N LEU A 106 -15.11 -21.73 23.44
CA LEU A 106 -14.71 -22.12 24.80
C LEU A 106 -15.18 -21.03 25.77
#